data_AF-A0A954UAA5-F1
#
_entry.id   AF-A0A954UAA5-F1
#
_cell.length_a   1.000
_cell.length_b   1.000
_cell.length_c   1.000
_cell.angle_alpha   90.00
_cell.angle_beta   90.00
_cell.angle_gamma   90.00
#
_symmetry.space_group_name_H-M   'P 1'
#
loop_
_entity.id
_entity.type
_entity.pdbx_description
1 polymer ?
#
loop_
_entity_poly.entity_id
_entity_poly.type
_entity_poly.pdbx_seq_one_letter_code
_entity_poly.pdbx_strand_id
1 'polypeptide(L)'
;MAHLIRMCLGVSEPVGRSAYAGVGFGLMAFKYAVEALTIMVLTSSILLPWQFVSPLLSSRREMLAAGPPWLGWALFVWSLPFLWIAV
;
A
#
# COMPACT_ATOMS: atom_id res chain seq x y z
N MET A 1 4.90 10.76 -20.79
CA MET A 1 4.13 11.32 -19.65
C MET A 1 2.65 11.54 -19.98
N ALA A 2 2.30 12.23 -21.06
CA ALA A 2 0.90 12.62 -21.37
C ALA A 2 -0.09 11.46 -21.60
N HIS A 3 0.38 10.30 -22.06
CA HIS A 3 -0.48 9.15 -22.39
C HIS A 3 -1.02 8.42 -21.15
N LEU A 4 -0.24 8.35 -20.06
CA LEU A 4 -0.64 7.70 -18.81
C LEU A 4 -1.73 8.50 -18.08
N ILE A 5 -1.62 9.83 -18.10
CA ILE A 5 -2.60 10.74 -17.49
C ILE A 5 -3.93 10.68 -18.27
N ARG A 6 -3.88 10.62 -19.61
CA ARG A 6 -5.08 10.47 -20.46
C ARG A 6 -5.78 9.12 -20.30
N MET A 7 -5.06 8.02 -20.06
CA MET A 7 -5.69 6.73 -19.78
C MET A 7 -6.27 6.63 -18.36
N CYS A 8 -5.61 7.20 -17.35
CA CYS A 8 -6.10 7.13 -15.97
C CYS A 8 -7.27 8.09 -15.67
N LEU A 9 -7.38 9.22 -16.39
CA LEU A 9 -8.40 10.26 -16.17
C LEU A 9 -9.36 10.44 -17.36
N GLY A 10 -9.13 9.74 -18.47
CA GLY A 10 -9.98 9.78 -19.66
C GLY A 10 -11.00 8.65 -19.66
N VAL A 11 -12.23 8.95 -20.07
CA VAL A 11 -13.35 7.99 -20.14
C VAL A 11 -13.47 7.35 -21.54
N SER A 12 -12.66 7.79 -22.51
CA SER A 12 -12.86 7.48 -23.93
C SER A 12 -12.05 6.29 -24.47
N GLU A 13 -11.03 5.81 -23.75
CA GLU A 13 -10.15 4.73 -24.22
C GLU A 13 -10.40 3.44 -23.44
N PRO A 14 -10.53 2.28 -24.11
CA PRO A 14 -10.69 0.99 -23.43
C PRO A 14 -9.46 0.71 -22.58
N VAL A 15 -9.67 0.48 -21.28
CA VAL A 15 -8.58 0.11 -20.36
C VAL A 15 -8.11 -1.31 -20.68
N GLY A 16 -6.96 -1.42 -21.34
CA GLY A 16 -6.33 -2.71 -21.61
C GLY A 16 -5.90 -3.42 -20.32
N ARG A 17 -5.89 -4.77 -20.35
CA ARG A 17 -5.46 -5.61 -19.21
C ARG A 17 -4.08 -5.25 -18.67
N SER A 18 -3.13 -4.91 -19.55
CA SER A 18 -1.78 -4.51 -19.19
C SER A 18 -1.73 -3.15 -18.46
N ALA A 19 -2.57 -2.19 -18.87
CA ALA A 19 -2.66 -0.89 -18.22
C ALA A 19 -3.27 -1.02 -16.82
N TYR A 20 -4.34 -1.82 -16.69
CA TYR A 20 -4.95 -2.12 -15.39
C TYR A 20 -3.96 -2.79 -14.44
N ALA A 21 -3.24 -3.83 -14.92
CA ALA A 21 -2.23 -4.52 -14.14
C ALA A 21 -1.08 -3.57 -13.75
N GLY A 22 -0.58 -2.74 -14.67
CA GLY A 22 0.50 -1.80 -14.40
C GLY A 22 0.14 -0.77 -13.33
N VAL A 23 -1.07 -0.20 -13.39
CA VAL A 23 -1.55 0.74 -12.37
C VAL A 23 -1.78 0.04 -11.04
N GLY A 24 -2.39 -1.15 -11.03
CA GLY A 24 -2.61 -1.94 -9.82
C GLY A 24 -1.31 -2.30 -9.10
N PHE A 25 -0.32 -2.85 -9.82
CA PHE A 25 0.99 -3.16 -9.26
C PHE A 25 1.76 -1.91 -8.84
N GLY A 26 1.65 -0.81 -9.59
CA GLY A 26 2.26 0.46 -9.22
C GLY A 26 1.70 1.01 -7.90
N LEU A 27 0.37 0.99 -7.74
CA LEU A 27 -0.30 1.41 -6.51
C LEU A 27 0.02 0.48 -5.34
N MET A 28 0.09 -0.83 -5.57
CA MET A 28 0.51 -1.81 -4.56
C MET A 28 1.94 -1.53 -4.06
N ALA A 29 2.88 -1.32 -4.99
CA ALA A 29 4.26 -1.00 -4.64
C ALA A 29 4.38 0.32 -3.89
N PHE A 30 3.61 1.34 -4.30
CA PHE A 30 3.56 2.63 -3.62
C PHE A 30 3.00 2.50 -2.20
N LYS A 31 1.87 1.80 -2.02
CA LYS A 31 1.29 1.53 -0.70
C LYS A 31 2.32 0.87 0.22
N TYR A 32 2.94 -0.21 -0.25
CA TYR A 32 3.95 -0.96 0.50
C TYR A 32 5.13 -0.07 0.89
N ALA A 33 5.66 0.73 -0.03
CA ALA A 33 6.80 1.61 0.24
C ALA A 33 6.50 2.62 1.35
N VAL A 34 5.31 3.25 1.31
CA VAL A 34 4.89 4.22 2.33
C VAL A 34 4.72 3.54 3.69
N GLU A 35 4.06 2.38 3.76
CA GLU A 35 3.87 1.65 5.02
C GLU A 35 5.20 1.17 5.60
N ALA A 36 6.07 0.57 4.78
CA ALA A 36 7.37 0.07 5.20
C ALA A 36 8.28 1.20 5.71
N LEU A 37 8.33 2.33 5.01
CA LEU A 37 9.10 3.50 5.46
C LEU A 37 8.55 4.07 6.78
N THR A 38 7.22 4.15 6.91
CA THR A 38 6.59 4.67 8.13
C THR A 38 6.91 3.78 9.34
N ILE A 39 6.81 2.46 9.19
CA ILE A 39 7.14 1.50 10.25
C ILE A 39 8.65 1.50 10.55
N MET A 40 9.50 1.59 9.53
CA MET A 40 10.95 1.65 9.71
C MET A 40 11.37 2.90 10.46
N VAL A 41 10.80 4.07 10.15
CA VAL A 41 11.13 5.34 10.81
C VAL A 41 10.60 5.39 12.25
N LEU A 42 9.38 4.92 12.49
CA LEU A 42 8.70 5.08 13.78
C LEU A 42 8.94 3.93 14.77
N THR A 43 9.27 2.74 14.28
CA THR A 43 9.44 1.54 15.11
C THR A 43 10.81 0.88 14.94
N SER A 44 11.69 1.40 14.05
CA SER A 44 12.98 0.78 13.71
C SER A 44 12.89 -0.68 13.25
N SER A 45 11.69 -1.10 12.82
CA SER A 45 11.38 -2.44 12.37
C SER A 45 11.18 -2.45 10.87
N ILE A 46 11.62 -3.51 10.20
CA ILE A 46 11.49 -3.61 8.74
C ILE A 46 10.23 -4.42 8.44
N LEU A 47 9.30 -3.84 7.68
CA LEU A 47 8.19 -4.57 7.10
C LEU A 47 8.68 -5.31 5.86
N LEU A 48 8.63 -6.64 5.90
CA LEU A 48 9.08 -7.47 4.79
C LEU A 48 7.93 -7.73 3.81
N PRO A 49 8.21 -7.92 2.50
CA PRO A 49 7.15 -8.11 1.51
C PRO A 49 6.19 -9.27 1.81
N TRP A 50 6.68 -10.36 2.40
CA TRP A 50 5.85 -11.50 2.79
C TRP A 50 4.97 -11.21 4.01
N GLN A 51 5.39 -10.33 4.91
CA GLN A 51 4.57 -9.87 6.04
C GLN A 51 3.48 -8.91 5.59
N PHE A 52 3.72 -8.16 4.51
CA PHE A 52 2.70 -7.33 3.87
C PHE A 52 1.57 -8.18 3.29
N VAL A 53 1.89 -9.30 2.63
CA VAL A 53 0.90 -10.24 2.09
C VAL A 53 0.22 -11.07 3.19
N SER A 54 0.86 -11.19 4.36
CA SER A 54 0.30 -11.95 5.48
C SER A 54 -0.79 -11.15 6.22
N PRO A 55 -2.02 -11.69 6.37
CA PRO A 55 -3.10 -11.03 7.11
C PRO A 55 -2.99 -11.23 8.63
N LEU A 56 -1.90 -11.81 9.15
CA LEU A 56 -1.75 -12.11 10.56
C LEU A 56 -1.60 -10.82 11.39
N LEU A 57 -2.71 -10.40 12.01
CA LEU A 57 -2.76 -9.25 12.91
C LEU A 57 -1.84 -9.38 14.13
N SER A 58 -1.54 -10.60 14.58
CA SER A 58 -0.61 -10.86 15.68
C SER A 58 0.80 -10.37 15.35
N SER A 59 1.32 -10.76 14.18
CA SER A 59 2.66 -10.33 13.71
C SER A 59 2.71 -8.80 13.53
N ARG A 60 1.63 -8.20 13.02
CA ARG A 60 1.55 -6.75 12.82
C ARG A 60 1.49 -5.99 14.14
N ARG A 61 0.81 -6.52 15.17
CA ARG A 61 0.76 -5.90 16.51
C ARG A 61 2.11 -5.88 17.21
N GLU A 62 2.88 -6.96 17.14
CA GLU A 62 4.23 -7.00 17.73
C GLU A 62 5.14 -5.95 17.08
N MET A 63 5.07 -5.80 15.75
CA MET A 63 5.82 -4.80 15.01
C MET A 63 5.38 -3.36 15.28
N LEU A 64 4.13 -3.14 15.67
CA LEU A 64 3.58 -1.81 15.96
C LEU A 64 3.64 -1.46 17.45
N ALA A 65 3.84 -2.44 18.34
CA ALA A 65 3.86 -2.26 19.78
C ALA A 65 5.01 -1.36 20.27
N ALA A 66 6.13 -1.34 19.54
CA ALA A 66 7.26 -0.46 19.83
C ALA A 66 7.10 0.97 19.24
N GLY A 67 6.05 1.22 18.46
CA GLY A 67 5.75 2.52 17.86
C GLY A 67 4.70 3.33 18.64
N PRO A 68 4.38 4.54 18.17
CA PRO A 68 3.34 5.39 18.77
C PRO A 68 1.95 4.71 18.73
N PRO A 69 1.09 4.94 19.74
CA PRO A 69 -0.23 4.26 19.83
C PRO A 69 -1.19 4.62 18.69
N TRP A 70 -0.99 5.76 18.03
CA TRP A 70 -1.78 6.19 16.87
C TRP A 70 -1.30 5.59 15.54
N LEU A 71 -0.11 4.98 15.50
CA LEU A 71 0.50 4.46 14.26
C LEU A 71 -0.38 3.39 13.61
N GLY A 72 -0.93 2.48 14.40
CA GLY A 72 -1.85 1.45 13.91
C GLY A 72 -3.09 2.05 13.25
N TRP A 73 -3.64 3.13 13.82
CA TRP A 73 -4.79 3.85 13.24
C TRP A 73 -4.42 4.59 11.95
N ALA A 74 -3.26 5.24 11.92
CA ALA A 74 -2.77 5.93 10.72
C ALA A 74 -2.58 4.95 9.54
N LEU A 75 -1.95 3.80 9.79
CA LEU A 75 -1.77 2.75 8.78
C LEU A 75 -3.11 2.10 8.36
N PHE A 76 -4.04 1.94 9.30
CA PHE A 76 -5.38 1.46 8.99
C PHE A 76 -6.13 2.41 8.05
N VAL A 77 -6.16 3.71 8.37
CA VAL A 77 -6.77 4.75 7.52
C VAL A 77 -6.09 4.82 6.16
N TRP A 78 -4.75 4.73 6.14
CA TRP A 78 -3.97 4.68 4.90
C TRP A 78 -4.31 3.46 4.04
N SER A 79 -4.64 2.32 4.64
CA SER A 79 -5.00 1.10 3.93
C SER A 79 -6.40 1.15 3.27
N LEU A 80 -7.33 1.98 3.77
CA LEU A 80 -8.69 2.10 3.22
C LEU A 80 -8.74 2.39 1.70
N PRO A 81 -8.03 3.40 1.16
CA PRO A 81 -8.01 3.68 -0.28
C PRO A 81 -7.34 2.59 -1.12
N PHE A 82 -6.78 1.53 -0.52
CA PHE A 82 -6.15 0.44 -1.26
C PHE A 82 -6.83 -0.90 -1.01
N LEU A 83 -7.97 -0.94 -0.31
CA LEU A 83 -8.72 -2.18 -0.02
C LEU A 83 -9.02 -3.00 -1.29
N TRP A 84 -9.25 -2.35 -2.42
CA TRP A 84 -9.53 -3.00 -3.71
C TRP A 84 -8.27 -3.50 -4.44
N ILE A 85 -7.08 -3.19 -3.94
CA ILE A 85 -5.78 -3.59 -4.51
C ILE A 85 -5.12 -4.63 -3.61
N ALA A 86 -5.11 -4.39 -2.30
CA ALA A 86 -4.53 -5.27 -1.29
C ALA A 86 -5.05 -4.93 0.11
N VAL A 87 -5.43 -5.96 0.89
CA VAL A 87 -5.79 -5.89 2.33
C VAL A 87 -4.63 -6.37 3.19
#